data_AF-A0A2X3E839-F1
#
_entry.id   AF-A0A2X3E839-F1
#
_cell.length_a   1.000
_cell.length_b   1.000
_cell.length_c   1.000
_cell.angle_alpha   90.00
_cell.angle_beta   90.00
_cell.angle_gamma   90.00
#
_symmetry.space_group_name_H-M   'P 1'
#
loop_
_entity.id
_entity.type
_entity.pdbx_description
1 polymer ?
#
loop_
_entity_poly.entity_id
_entity_poly.type
_entity_poly.pdbx_seq_one_letter_code
_entity_poly.pdbx_strand_id
1 'polypeptide(L)' 'MVIRAGDRIPADLRVIEAHNLRVEEAILTGESTVVEKPPSR' A
#
# COMPACT_ATOMS: atom_id res chain seq x y z
N MET A 1 6.70 9.32 -6.77
CA MET A 1 7.37 8.67 -5.63
C MET A 1 7.41 7.18 -5.89
N VAL A 2 8.47 6.48 -5.51
CA VAL A 2 8.61 5.03 -5.68
C VAL A 2 8.67 4.41 -4.29
N ILE A 3 7.86 3.38 -4.05
CA ILE A 3 7.80 2.63 -2.78
C ILE A 3 8.26 1.21 -3.05
N ARG A 4 9.04 0.65 -2.12
CA ARG A 4 9.56 -0.71 -2.17
C ARG A 4 9.03 -1.54 -1.01
N ALA A 5 9.17 -2.85 -1.10
CA ALA A 5 8.81 -3.75 -0.02
C ALA A 5 9.59 -3.37 1.26
N GLY A 6 8.87 -3.26 2.38
CA GLY A 6 9.43 -2.86 3.67
C GLY A 6 9.40 -1.35 3.95
N ASP A 7 9.15 -0.51 2.93
CA ASP A 7 8.95 0.92 3.14
C ASP A 7 7.62 1.17 3.87
N ARG A 8 7.61 2.14 4.78
CA ARG A 8 6.35 2.67 5.33
C ARG A 8 5.77 3.69 4.36
N ILE A 9 4.45 3.71 4.27
CA ILE A 9 3.72 4.71 3.49
C ILE A 9 3.85 6.07 4.20
N PRO A 10 4.50 7.08 3.58
CA PRO A 10 4.85 8.33 4.28
C PRO A 10 3.70 9.35 4.31
N ALA A 11 2.70 9.20 3.45
CA ALA A 11 1.55 10.08 3.31
C ALA A 11 0.45 9.36 2.51
N ASP A 12 -0.71 9.98 2.36
CA ASP A 12 -1.73 9.48 1.44
C ASP A 12 -1.28 9.64 -0.02
N LEU A 13 -1.46 8.59 -0.82
CA LEU A 13 -0.96 8.52 -2.19
C LEU A 13 -1.99 7.90 -3.11
N ARG A 14 -1.85 8.24 -4.40
CA ARG A 14 -2.57 7.62 -5.48
C ARG A 14 -1.64 6.68 -6.26
N VAL A 15 -2.04 5.43 -6.44
CA VAL A 15 -1.24 4.40 -7.11
C VAL A 15 -1.38 4.57 -8.62
N ILE A 16 -0.32 5.01 -9.29
CA ILE A 16 -0.32 5.20 -10.75
C ILE A 16 0.07 3.90 -11.48
N GLU A 17 0.96 3.12 -10.88
CA GLU A 17 1.43 1.82 -11.37
C GLU A 17 1.79 0.94 -10.18
N ALA A 18 1.61 -0.38 -10.28
CA ALA A 18 1.93 -1.33 -9.23
C ALA A 18 2.34 -2.70 -9.80
N HIS A 19 3.32 -3.33 -9.15
CA HIS A 19 3.79 -4.69 -9.45
C HIS A 19 3.70 -5.52 -8.17
N ASN A 20 2.66 -6.36 -8.05
CA ASN A 20 2.38 -7.17 -6.84
C ASN A 20 2.40 -6.36 -5.52
N LEU A 21 1.90 -5.12 -5.56
CA LEU A 21 1.88 -4.24 -4.39
C LEU A 21 0.89 -4.75 -3.34
N ARG A 22 1.40 -5.07 -2.15
CA ARG A 22 0.63 -5.51 -0.99
C ARG A 22 0.95 -4.64 0.20
N VAL A 23 -0.08 -4.24 0.95
CA VAL A 23 0.04 -3.31 2.09
C VAL A 23 -0.71 -3.88 3.30
N GLU A 24 -0.15 -3.69 4.48
CA GLU A 24 -0.80 -4.02 5.74
C GLU A 24 -1.55 -2.80 6.29
N GLU A 25 -2.82 -2.99 6.66
CA GLU A 25 -3.71 -1.90 7.06
C GLU A 25 -4.06 -1.92 8.56
N ALA A 26 -3.30 -2.66 9.38
CA ALA A 26 -3.51 -2.77 10.82
C ALA A 26 -3.55 -1.40 11.53
N ILE A 27 -2.77 -0.43 11.05
CA ILE A 27 -2.76 0.94 11.60
C ILE A 27 -4.08 1.68 11.32
N LEU A 28 -4.80 1.30 10.27
CA LEU A 28 -6.04 1.94 9.83
C LEU A 28 -7.29 1.19 10.28
N THR A 29 -7.28 -0.15 10.26
CA THR A 29 -8.45 -0.98 10.57
C THR A 29 -8.36 -1.72 11.91
N GLY A 30 -7.15 -1.83 12.47
CA GLY A 30 -6.89 -2.66 13.65
C GLY A 30 -6.67 -4.15 13.32
N GLU A 31 -6.71 -4.53 12.04
CA GLU A 31 -6.57 -5.92 11.60
C GLU A 31 -5.23 -6.13 10.87
N SER A 32 -4.47 -7.17 11.23
CA SER A 32 -3.19 -7.52 10.60
C SER A 32 -3.40 -8.28 9.27
N THR A 33 -4.25 -7.73 8.41
CA THR A 33 -4.56 -8.28 7.10
C THR A 33 -3.78 -7.54 6.02
N VAL A 34 -3.26 -8.31 5.07
CA VAL A 34 -2.54 -7.78 3.92
C VAL A 34 -3.50 -7.70 2.74
N VAL A 35 -3.58 -6.54 2.11
CA VAL A 35 -4.45 -6.30 0.95
C VAL A 35 -3.63 -5.92 -0.29
N GLU A 36 -4.10 -6.35 -1.46
CA GLU A 36 -3.52 -5.96 -2.73
C GLU A 36 -4.03 -4.58 -3.17
N LYS A 37 -3.13 -3.74 -3.69
CA LYS A 37 -3.47 -2.40 -4.16
C LYS A 37 -3.23 -2.31 -5.67
N PRO A 38 -4.29 -2.39 -6.50
CA PRO A 38 -4.16 -2.19 -7.95
C PRO A 38 -3.93 -0.71 -8.26
N PRO A 39 -3.48 -0.38 -9.49
CA PRO A 39 -3.45 1.00 -9.97
C PRO A 39 -4.84 1.65 -9.84
N SER A 40 -4.87 2.81 -9.22
CA SER A 40 -6.07 3.64 -9.13
C SER A 40 -6.36 4.26 -10.49
N ARG A 41 -7.63 4.15 -10.92
CA ARG A 41 -8.12 4.68 -12.19
C ARG A 41 -8.32 6.20 -12.14
#